data_AF-A0A0B3ABP6-F1
#
_entry.id   AF-A0A0B3ABP6-F1
#
_cell.length_a   1.000
_cell.length_b   1.000
_cell.length_c   1.000
_cell.angle_alpha   90.00
_cell.angle_beta   90.00
_cell.angle_gamma   90.00
#
_symmetry.space_group_name_H-M   'P 1'
#
loop_
_entity.id
_entity.type
_entity.pdbx_description
1 polymer ?
#
loop_
_entity_poly.entity_id
_entity_poly.type
_entity_poly.pdbx_seq_one_letter_code
_entity_poly.pdbx_strand_id
1 'polypeptide(L)'
;MPGKNGQVAEQLTTVIILVLILLGVLLVFQQKVWDLKKMDNQKDICKTSVMQYAAANFQGQEFISELKCPTQKLEIVDKDEADIKAKLANAMYDCFDQFGQGKYALFTGKGDGNYCIICHVISFDARMKISAKSFNDYLAQTTVPGTSYKYQTFLLGHKTESGCGEVEGYGQIHDQSYDINTELEYATIFTYGKKGYMGKLMTSFTFGAIGIVAAILTPFTWGGSLLMASLVIGTTGTTGAIIGYNAGCGELQDWDAGIILMPYVPEELVKLGCTELPAEQFVPGPAEEVPS
;
A
#
# COMPACT_ATOMS: atom_id res chain seq x y z
N MET A 1 -21.58 64.61 38.90
CA MET A 1 -20.68 63.45 39.00
C MET A 1 -21.19 62.39 38.03
N PRO A 2 -20.54 62.23 36.87
CA PRO A 2 -20.95 61.21 35.88
C PRO A 2 -20.87 59.83 36.53
N GLY A 3 -21.98 59.09 36.45
CA GLY A 3 -22.20 57.86 37.21
C GLY A 3 -21.23 56.75 36.81
N LYS A 4 -20.59 56.14 37.81
CA LYS A 4 -19.68 54.99 37.72
C LYS A 4 -20.23 53.78 36.93
N ASN A 5 -21.54 53.75 36.69
CA ASN A 5 -22.24 52.65 36.02
C ASN A 5 -22.01 52.60 34.50
N GLY A 6 -21.62 53.72 33.85
CA GLY A 6 -21.35 53.75 32.41
C GLY A 6 -20.06 53.03 32.01
N GLN A 7 -19.00 53.16 32.83
CA GLN A 7 -17.71 52.49 32.58
C GLN A 7 -17.80 50.96 32.71
N VAL A 8 -18.65 50.45 33.59
CA VAL A 8 -18.81 49.00 33.79
C VAL A 8 -19.47 48.34 32.58
N ALA A 9 -20.40 49.03 31.91
CA ALA A 9 -21.08 48.51 30.73
C ALA A 9 -20.14 48.36 29.53
N GLU A 10 -19.32 49.38 29.22
CA GLU A 10 -18.35 49.32 28.11
C GLU A 10 -17.28 48.23 28.32
N GLN A 11 -16.83 48.06 29.57
CA GLN A 11 -15.85 47.04 29.91
C GLN A 11 -16.44 45.62 29.74
N LEU A 12 -17.71 45.42 30.12
CA LEU A 12 -18.39 44.13 29.98
C LEU A 12 -18.57 43.73 28.51
N THR A 13 -18.99 44.67 27.64
CA THR A 13 -19.17 44.40 26.21
C THR A 13 -17.86 43.97 25.55
N THR A 14 -16.75 44.64 25.90
CA THR A 14 -15.42 44.31 25.36
C THR A 14 -14.98 42.90 25.75
N VAL A 15 -15.20 42.51 27.02
CA VAL A 15 -14.87 41.17 27.52
C VAL A 15 -15.71 40.09 26.82
N ILE A 16 -17.00 40.32 26.62
CA ILE A 16 -17.89 39.37 25.93
C ILE A 16 -17.43 39.16 24.48
N ILE A 17 -17.10 40.24 23.76
CA ILE A 17 -16.59 40.14 22.39
C ILE A 17 -15.29 39.32 22.35
N LEU A 18 -14.37 39.56 23.29
CA LEU A 18 -13.10 38.84 23.34
C LEU A 18 -13.30 37.34 23.64
N VAL A 19 -14.23 36.99 24.54
CA VAL A 19 -14.60 35.60 24.82
C VAL A 19 -15.23 34.93 23.61
N LEU A 20 -16.11 35.62 22.88
CA LEU A 20 -16.72 35.09 21.65
C LEU A 20 -15.69 34.85 20.55
N ILE A 21 -14.72 35.75 20.39
CA ILE A 21 -13.61 35.57 19.45
C ILE A 21 -12.78 34.34 19.85
N LEU A 22 -12.42 34.21 21.12
CA LEU A 22 -11.65 33.07 21.62
C LEU A 22 -12.40 31.74 21.40
N LEU A 23 -13.71 31.72 21.68
CA LEU A 23 -14.55 30.55 21.47
C LEU A 23 -14.66 30.19 19.98
N GLY A 24 -14.78 31.19 19.12
CA GLY A 24 -14.75 31.01 17.66
C GLY A 24 -13.45 30.39 17.17
N VAL A 25 -12.31 30.87 17.66
CA VAL A 25 -10.98 30.31 17.34
C VAL A 25 -10.86 28.86 17.82
N LEU A 26 -11.35 28.55 19.03
CA LEU A 26 -11.33 27.18 19.56
C LEU A 26 -12.20 26.23 18.72
N LEU A 27 -13.37 26.66 18.25
CA LEU A 27 -14.24 25.84 17.40
C LEU A 27 -13.60 25.54 16.05
N VAL A 28 -12.98 26.53 15.41
CA VAL A 28 -12.23 26.32 14.14
C VAL A 28 -11.05 25.37 14.35
N PHE A 29 -10.35 25.48 15.48
CA PHE A 29 -9.26 24.57 15.82
C PHE A 29 -9.76 23.14 16.05
N GLN A 30 -10.87 22.96 16.76
CA GLN A 30 -11.48 21.64 16.97
C GLN A 30 -11.89 20.97 15.66
N GLN A 31 -12.47 21.72 14.71
CA GLN A 31 -12.81 21.20 13.39
C GLN A 31 -11.56 20.70 12.63
N LYS A 32 -10.49 21.50 12.59
CA LYS A 32 -9.23 21.07 11.93
C LYS A 32 -8.60 19.83 12.58
N VAL A 33 -8.65 19.72 13.91
CA VAL A 33 -8.14 18.54 14.63
C VAL A 33 -8.97 17.30 14.30
N TRP A 34 -10.29 17.44 14.11
CA TRP A 34 -11.15 16.31 13.74
C TRP A 34 -10.85 15.77 12.35
N ASP A 35 -10.57 16.65 11.38
CA ASP A 35 -10.24 16.21 10.03
C ASP A 35 -8.86 15.52 9.95
N LEU A 36 -7.87 16.01 10.71
CA LEU A 36 -6.58 15.32 10.85
C LEU A 36 -6.73 13.92 11.46
N LYS A 37 -7.60 13.78 12.48
CA LYS A 37 -7.84 12.48 13.12
C LYS A 37 -8.51 11.45 12.20
N LYS A 38 -9.32 11.87 11.23
CA LYS A 38 -10.05 10.92 10.36
C LYS A 38 -9.12 10.07 9.49
N MET A 39 -8.02 10.63 8.99
CA MET A 39 -7.08 9.88 8.13
C MET A 39 -6.23 8.88 8.91
N ASP A 40 -5.65 9.30 10.03
CA ASP A 40 -4.87 8.39 10.90
C ASP A 40 -5.77 7.28 11.47
N ASN A 41 -7.01 7.62 11.83
CA ASN A 41 -7.96 6.64 12.33
C ASN A 41 -8.23 5.51 11.32
N GLN A 42 -8.28 5.76 10.01
CA GLN A 42 -8.54 4.69 9.04
C GLN A 42 -7.41 3.65 9.00
N LYS A 43 -6.15 4.10 9.07
CA LYS A 43 -5.00 3.19 9.13
C LYS A 43 -5.03 2.34 10.39
N ASP A 44 -5.29 2.97 11.53
CA ASP A 44 -5.37 2.28 12.82
C ASP A 44 -6.56 1.32 12.90
N ILE A 45 -7.71 1.70 12.35
CA ILE A 45 -8.91 0.85 12.26
C ILE A 45 -8.62 -0.38 11.40
N CYS A 46 -8.02 -0.19 10.21
CA CYS A 46 -7.66 -1.31 9.34
C CYS A 46 -6.67 -2.25 10.04
N LYS A 47 -5.57 -1.71 10.58
CA LYS A 47 -4.56 -2.49 11.30
C LYS A 47 -5.15 -3.27 12.48
N THR A 48 -5.99 -2.61 13.28
CA THR A 48 -6.70 -3.25 14.39
C THR A 48 -7.66 -4.34 13.90
N SER A 49 -8.37 -4.10 12.79
CA SER A 49 -9.26 -5.09 12.18
C SER A 49 -8.50 -6.31 11.68
N VAL A 50 -7.35 -6.11 11.02
CA VAL A 50 -6.46 -7.20 10.57
C VAL A 50 -5.95 -8.00 11.75
N MET A 51 -5.50 -7.34 12.82
CA MET A 51 -5.06 -8.00 14.05
C MET A 51 -6.17 -8.83 14.71
N GLN A 52 -7.38 -8.28 14.80
CA GLN A 52 -8.54 -8.99 15.35
C GLN A 52 -8.92 -10.20 14.51
N TYR A 53 -8.93 -10.04 13.18
CA TYR A 53 -9.19 -11.12 12.24
C TYR A 53 -8.16 -12.25 12.37
N ALA A 54 -6.87 -11.91 12.39
CA ALA A 54 -5.79 -12.87 12.61
C ALA A 54 -5.90 -13.60 13.95
N ALA A 55 -6.28 -12.90 15.02
CA ALA A 55 -6.48 -13.49 16.34
C ALA A 55 -7.71 -14.43 16.37
N ALA A 56 -8.79 -14.10 15.67
CA ALA A 56 -9.97 -14.96 15.54
C ALA A 56 -9.66 -16.23 14.73
N ASN A 57 -8.90 -16.10 13.64
CA ASN A 57 -8.45 -17.23 12.82
C ASN A 57 -7.64 -18.24 13.63
N PHE A 58 -6.76 -17.76 14.53
CA PHE A 58 -5.98 -18.62 15.42
C PHE A 58 -6.88 -19.47 16.35
N GLN A 59 -8.07 -18.99 16.70
CA GLN A 59 -9.03 -19.70 17.55
C GLN A 59 -9.97 -20.63 16.76
N GLY A 60 -9.82 -20.73 15.43
CA GLY A 60 -10.72 -21.50 14.57
C GLY A 60 -12.14 -20.92 14.51
N GLN A 61 -12.28 -19.62 14.80
CA GLN A 61 -13.56 -18.94 14.87
C GLN A 61 -13.74 -18.03 13.65
N GLU A 62 -14.72 -18.31 12.80
CA GLU A 62 -15.05 -17.53 11.60
C GLU A 62 -15.85 -16.24 11.90
N PHE A 63 -15.79 -15.71 13.13
CA PHE A 63 -16.75 -14.69 13.60
C PHE A 63 -16.58 -13.29 13.00
N ILE A 64 -15.50 -13.02 12.25
CA ILE A 64 -15.29 -11.72 11.60
C ILE A 64 -15.20 -11.96 10.10
N SER A 65 -16.30 -11.77 9.39
CA SER A 65 -16.36 -12.03 7.94
C SER A 65 -15.74 -10.92 7.08
N GLU A 66 -15.39 -9.77 7.65
CA GLU A 66 -15.02 -8.60 6.85
C GLU A 66 -13.93 -7.74 7.51
N LEU A 67 -12.87 -7.45 6.75
CA LEU A 67 -11.79 -6.55 7.14
C LEU A 67 -12.20 -5.10 6.89
N LYS A 68 -12.08 -4.25 7.91
CA LYS A 68 -12.38 -2.81 7.83
C LYS A 68 -11.23 -2.02 7.23
N CYS A 69 -10.86 -2.36 6.00
CA CYS A 69 -9.75 -1.77 5.27
C CYS A 69 -10.23 -1.18 3.94
N PRO A 70 -10.96 -0.05 3.95
CA PRO A 70 -11.45 0.56 2.73
C PRO A 70 -10.29 1.08 1.88
N THR A 71 -10.42 0.95 0.56
CA THR A 71 -9.45 1.53 -0.39
C THR A 71 -9.40 3.06 -0.25
N GLN A 72 -8.20 3.60 -0.09
CA GLN A 72 -7.96 5.03 0.06
C GLN A 72 -7.62 5.67 -1.30
N LYS A 73 -8.16 6.86 -1.58
CA LYS A 73 -7.74 7.65 -2.73
C LYS A 73 -6.63 8.60 -2.30
N LEU A 74 -5.47 8.52 -2.94
CA LEU A 74 -4.31 9.36 -2.67
C LEU A 74 -3.99 10.21 -3.90
N GLU A 75 -4.16 11.52 -3.78
CA GLU A 75 -3.81 12.47 -4.84
C GLU A 75 -2.42 13.07 -4.56
N ILE A 76 -1.50 12.91 -5.51
CA ILE A 76 -0.14 13.45 -5.47
C ILE A 76 -0.08 14.71 -6.33
N VAL A 77 -0.19 15.86 -5.67
CA VAL A 77 -0.14 17.20 -6.29
C VAL A 77 1.28 17.73 -6.52
N ASP A 78 2.30 17.05 -5.98
CA ASP A 78 3.69 17.50 -6.05
C ASP A 78 4.24 17.34 -7.48
N LYS A 79 5.16 18.24 -7.81
CA LYS A 79 5.83 18.26 -9.13
C LYS A 79 7.27 17.78 -9.06
N ASP A 80 7.82 17.65 -7.85
CA ASP A 80 9.17 17.18 -7.63
C ASP A 80 9.21 15.65 -7.60
N GLU A 81 10.17 15.07 -8.34
CA GLU A 81 10.31 13.63 -8.45
C GLU A 81 10.61 12.96 -7.10
N ALA A 82 11.37 13.59 -6.22
CA ALA A 82 11.70 13.02 -4.91
C ALA A 82 10.48 13.00 -3.99
N ASP A 83 9.64 14.03 -4.03
CA ASP A 83 8.39 14.08 -3.27
C ASP A 83 7.39 13.02 -3.75
N ILE A 84 7.27 12.83 -5.07
CA ILE A 84 6.41 11.77 -5.64
C ILE A 84 6.90 10.39 -5.18
N LYS A 85 8.21 10.12 -5.28
CA LYS A 85 8.79 8.85 -4.78
C LYS A 85 8.55 8.67 -3.29
N ALA A 86 8.69 9.72 -2.48
CA ALA A 86 8.42 9.66 -1.06
C ALA A 86 6.97 9.25 -0.77
N LYS A 87 6.00 9.85 -1.47
CA LYS A 87 4.58 9.51 -1.30
C LYS A 87 4.23 8.11 -1.78
N LEU A 88 4.80 7.67 -2.90
CA LEU A 88 4.65 6.28 -3.37
C LEU A 88 5.22 5.27 -2.38
N ALA A 89 6.43 5.52 -1.87
CA ALA A 89 7.08 4.66 -0.89
C ALA A 89 6.28 4.59 0.43
N ASN A 90 5.76 5.73 0.90
CA ASN A 90 4.88 5.79 2.06
C ASN A 90 3.58 5.01 1.86
N ALA A 91 2.93 5.13 0.69
CA ALA A 91 1.70 4.38 0.41
C ALA A 91 1.94 2.86 0.42
N MET A 92 3.07 2.40 -0.14
CA MET A 92 3.49 0.98 -0.07
C MET A 92 3.76 0.54 1.38
N TYR A 93 4.49 1.37 2.14
CA TYR A 93 4.79 1.13 3.55
C TYR A 93 3.52 1.00 4.38
N ASP A 94 2.61 1.97 4.27
CA ASP A 94 1.36 2.04 5.02
C ASP A 94 0.50 0.81 4.75
N CYS A 95 0.37 0.42 3.48
CA CYS A 95 -0.36 -0.78 3.09
C CYS A 95 0.26 -2.02 3.73
N PHE A 96 1.58 -2.22 3.60
CA PHE A 96 2.23 -3.40 4.16
C PHE A 96 2.17 -3.44 5.70
N ASP A 97 2.27 -2.29 6.37
CA ASP A 97 2.19 -2.17 7.83
C ASP A 97 0.78 -2.45 8.38
N GLN A 98 -0.27 -1.97 7.69
CA GLN A 98 -1.67 -2.26 8.03
C GLN A 98 -1.94 -3.77 8.05
N PHE A 99 -1.31 -4.51 7.15
CA PHE A 99 -1.42 -5.97 7.08
C PHE A 99 -0.38 -6.73 7.93
N GLY A 100 0.26 -6.04 8.87
CA GLY A 100 1.20 -6.65 9.81
C GLY A 100 2.45 -7.22 9.14
N GLN A 101 2.83 -6.71 7.97
CA GLN A 101 4.05 -7.07 7.26
C GLN A 101 4.12 -8.58 6.93
N GLY A 102 2.97 -9.21 6.69
CA GLY A 102 2.86 -10.64 6.42
C GLY A 102 2.99 -11.56 7.64
N LYS A 103 3.11 -11.00 8.85
CA LYS A 103 3.28 -11.78 10.10
C LYS A 103 2.00 -12.50 10.53
N TYR A 104 0.84 -11.99 10.13
CA TYR A 104 -0.45 -12.51 10.55
C TYR A 104 -0.96 -13.62 9.64
N ALA A 105 -1.53 -14.66 10.24
CA ALA A 105 -2.20 -15.75 9.55
C ALA A 105 -3.61 -15.31 9.14
N LEU A 106 -3.75 -14.77 7.93
CA LEU A 106 -5.05 -14.28 7.43
C LEU A 106 -5.85 -15.37 6.70
N PHE A 107 -5.33 -16.61 6.59
CA PHE A 107 -6.09 -17.74 6.05
C PHE A 107 -6.99 -18.37 7.12
N THR A 108 -8.29 -18.45 6.86
CA THR A 108 -9.19 -19.37 7.56
C THR A 108 -9.19 -20.73 6.85
N GLY A 109 -8.57 -21.74 7.46
CA GLY A 109 -8.73 -23.15 7.03
C GLY A 109 -7.84 -23.64 5.87
N LYS A 110 -8.37 -24.58 5.08
CA LYS A 110 -7.67 -25.30 3.98
C LYS A 110 -7.82 -24.62 2.61
N GLY A 111 -8.36 -23.41 2.54
CA GLY A 111 -8.53 -22.72 1.26
C GLY A 111 -7.19 -22.44 0.59
N ASP A 112 -7.10 -22.75 -0.70
CA ASP A 112 -5.95 -22.44 -1.57
C ASP A 112 -6.09 -21.06 -2.25
N GLY A 113 -6.82 -20.15 -1.61
CA GLY A 113 -7.15 -18.84 -2.16
C GLY A 113 -5.97 -17.86 -2.18
N ASN A 114 -6.06 -16.88 -3.06
CA ASN A 114 -5.16 -15.74 -3.08
C ASN A 114 -5.93 -14.46 -2.79
N TYR A 115 -5.47 -13.73 -1.79
CA TYR A 115 -6.06 -12.49 -1.35
C TYR A 115 -5.30 -11.32 -1.94
N CYS A 116 -6.05 -10.35 -2.44
CA CYS A 116 -5.50 -9.06 -2.87
C CYS A 116 -6.29 -7.95 -2.21
N ILE A 117 -5.58 -6.96 -1.66
CA ILE A 117 -6.21 -5.83 -1.01
C ILE A 117 -5.63 -4.54 -1.57
N ILE A 118 -6.45 -3.81 -2.32
CA ILE A 118 -6.11 -2.50 -2.85
C ILE A 118 -6.18 -1.50 -1.70
N CYS A 119 -5.02 -1.14 -1.16
CA CYS A 119 -4.90 -0.18 -0.06
C CYS A 119 -5.09 1.26 -0.54
N HIS A 120 -4.42 1.62 -1.63
CA HIS A 120 -4.49 2.96 -2.20
C HIS A 120 -4.72 2.90 -3.71
N VAL A 121 -5.54 3.82 -4.22
CA VAL A 121 -5.56 4.25 -5.63
C VAL A 121 -4.96 5.64 -5.68
N ILE A 122 -3.91 5.78 -6.48
CA ILE A 122 -2.98 6.91 -6.49
C ILE A 122 -3.11 7.63 -7.82
N SER A 123 -3.49 8.90 -7.78
CA SER A 123 -3.52 9.80 -8.94
C SER A 123 -2.42 10.86 -8.82
N PHE A 124 -2.01 11.43 -9.96
CA PHE A 124 -0.93 12.42 -10.01
C PHE A 124 -1.37 13.64 -10.81
N ASP A 125 -1.02 14.83 -10.31
CA ASP A 125 -1.18 16.09 -11.07
C ASP A 125 -0.03 16.31 -12.05
N ALA A 126 1.18 15.93 -11.66
CA ALA A 126 2.36 16.06 -12.47
C ALA A 126 2.40 14.94 -13.52
N ARG A 127 2.73 15.28 -14.76
CA ARG A 127 2.97 14.32 -15.85
C ARG A 127 4.46 14.15 -16.06
N MET A 128 5.01 13.03 -15.61
CA MET A 128 6.41 12.67 -15.73
C MET A 128 6.61 11.16 -15.72
N LYS A 129 7.80 10.75 -16.12
CA LYS A 129 8.25 9.36 -16.07
C LYS A 129 9.32 9.24 -15.01
N ILE A 130 9.07 8.39 -14.01
CA ILE A 130 10.03 8.12 -12.94
C ILE A 130 10.64 6.76 -13.22
N SER A 131 11.94 6.68 -13.46
CA SER A 131 12.54 5.38 -13.76
C SER A 131 12.41 4.40 -12.58
N ALA A 132 12.01 3.15 -12.87
CA ALA A 132 11.96 2.10 -11.85
C ALA A 132 13.29 1.97 -11.11
N LYS A 133 14.42 2.08 -11.83
CA LYS A 133 15.74 2.07 -11.21
C LYS A 133 15.86 3.17 -10.17
N SER A 134 15.52 4.41 -10.51
CA SER A 134 15.63 5.54 -9.58
C SER A 134 14.67 5.43 -8.40
N PHE A 135 13.47 4.85 -8.59
CA PHE A 135 12.57 4.58 -7.47
C PHE A 135 13.05 3.43 -6.58
N ASN A 136 13.58 2.35 -7.17
CA ASN A 136 14.21 1.25 -6.40
C ASN A 136 15.42 1.74 -5.60
N ASP A 137 16.27 2.57 -6.22
CA ASP A 137 17.40 3.22 -5.54
C ASP A 137 16.90 4.06 -4.35
N TYR A 138 15.80 4.79 -4.52
CA TYR A 138 15.15 5.53 -3.44
C TYR A 138 14.69 4.60 -2.30
N LEU A 139 13.99 3.49 -2.60
CA LEU A 139 13.54 2.52 -1.58
C LEU A 139 14.74 1.87 -0.84
N ALA A 140 15.85 1.65 -1.54
CA ALA A 140 17.07 1.04 -1.00
C ALA A 140 17.93 2.01 -0.17
N GLN A 141 17.78 3.32 -0.35
CA GLN A 141 18.64 4.33 0.30
C GLN A 141 17.90 5.12 1.40
N THR A 142 16.58 5.28 1.28
CA THR A 142 15.79 6.14 2.16
C THR A 142 15.23 5.39 3.35
N THR A 143 15.33 5.99 4.54
CA THR A 143 14.74 5.49 5.79
C THR A 143 13.25 5.83 5.88
N VAL A 144 12.45 4.90 6.39
CA VAL A 144 11.04 5.16 6.71
C VAL A 144 10.96 6.21 7.84
N PRO A 145 10.13 7.26 7.71
CA PRO A 145 9.97 8.28 8.75
C PRO A 145 9.66 7.67 10.13
N GLY A 146 10.38 8.14 11.17
CA GLY A 146 10.19 7.66 12.54
C GLY A 146 10.81 6.29 12.85
N THR A 147 11.55 5.68 11.92
CA THR A 147 12.24 4.39 12.13
C THR A 147 13.71 4.46 11.72
N SER A 148 14.48 3.43 12.07
CA SER A 148 15.86 3.23 11.57
C SER A 148 15.94 2.35 10.32
N TYR A 149 14.81 1.82 9.83
CA TYR A 149 14.77 0.90 8.70
C TYR A 149 14.62 1.64 7.38
N LYS A 150 15.27 1.10 6.33
CA LYS A 150 15.04 1.52 4.95
C LYS A 150 13.72 0.96 4.42
N TYR A 151 13.07 1.66 3.50
CA TYR A 151 11.80 1.19 2.90
C TYR A 151 11.93 -0.22 2.37
N GLN A 152 12.96 -0.48 1.58
CA GLN A 152 13.19 -1.80 1.04
C GLN A 152 13.32 -2.88 2.11
N THR A 153 14.10 -2.62 3.17
CA THR A 153 14.26 -3.57 4.28
C THR A 153 12.92 -3.84 4.96
N PHE A 154 12.10 -2.82 5.13
CA PHE A 154 10.77 -2.96 5.71
C PHE A 154 9.81 -3.75 4.82
N LEU A 155 9.76 -3.43 3.52
CA LEU A 155 8.86 -4.05 2.55
C LEU A 155 9.21 -5.52 2.26
N LEU A 156 10.47 -5.93 2.48
CA LEU A 156 10.88 -7.34 2.48
C LEU A 156 10.35 -8.15 3.67
N GLY A 157 9.78 -7.48 4.67
CA GLY A 157 9.20 -8.11 5.85
C GLY A 157 10.22 -8.76 6.79
N HIS A 158 9.71 -9.60 7.68
CA HIS A 158 10.48 -10.20 8.77
C HIS A 158 11.20 -11.47 8.31
N LYS A 159 12.53 -11.48 8.36
CA LYS A 159 13.33 -12.70 8.21
C LYS A 159 13.33 -13.46 9.54
N THR A 160 12.85 -14.71 9.56
CA THR A 160 13.02 -15.59 10.73
C THR A 160 14.46 -16.09 10.82
N GLU A 161 14.96 -16.32 12.04
CA GLU A 161 16.34 -16.79 12.29
C GLU A 161 16.69 -18.12 11.59
N SER A 162 15.69 -18.93 11.24
CA SER A 162 15.84 -20.27 10.66
C SER A 162 15.90 -20.33 9.12
N GLY A 163 16.33 -19.27 8.44
CA GLY A 163 16.76 -19.41 7.04
C GLY A 163 15.69 -19.15 5.99
N CYS A 164 15.19 -17.91 5.94
CA CYS A 164 15.16 -17.25 4.63
C CYS A 164 16.64 -17.04 4.26
N GLY A 165 17.25 -17.97 3.53
CA GLY A 165 18.60 -17.85 2.99
C GLY A 165 18.88 -16.42 2.54
N GLU A 166 20.08 -15.95 2.85
CA GLU A 166 20.57 -14.69 2.30
C GLU A 166 20.29 -14.68 0.80
N VAL A 167 19.71 -13.59 0.31
CA VAL A 167 19.41 -13.44 -1.11
C VAL A 167 20.73 -13.20 -1.83
N GLU A 168 21.51 -14.26 -1.99
CA GLU A 168 22.64 -14.31 -2.92
C GLU A 168 22.04 -14.28 -4.34
N GLY A 169 21.73 -13.06 -4.79
CA GLY A 169 20.94 -12.81 -5.99
C GLY A 169 20.48 -11.36 -6.13
N TYR A 170 20.79 -10.50 -5.16
CA TYR A 170 20.64 -9.04 -5.30
C TYR A 170 21.44 -8.46 -6.49
N GLY A 171 22.38 -9.24 -7.04
CA GLY A 171 23.19 -8.87 -8.18
C GLY A 171 22.40 -8.92 -9.48
N GLN A 172 22.02 -7.73 -9.95
CA GLN A 172 21.54 -7.45 -11.31
C GLN A 172 20.05 -7.75 -11.53
N ILE A 173 19.20 -6.90 -10.93
CA ILE A 173 17.96 -6.48 -11.60
C ILE A 173 18.39 -6.01 -13.00
N HIS A 174 18.17 -6.84 -14.01
CA HIS A 174 18.50 -6.48 -15.38
C HIS A 174 17.74 -5.19 -15.74
N ASP A 175 18.47 -4.25 -16.34
CA ASP A 175 18.12 -2.87 -16.71
C ASP A 175 17.01 -2.78 -17.79
N GLN A 176 15.93 -3.55 -17.62
CA GLN A 176 14.72 -3.40 -18.41
C GLN A 176 13.79 -2.49 -17.61
N SER A 177 14.17 -1.21 -17.57
CA SER A 177 13.55 -0.19 -16.74
C SER A 177 12.12 0.10 -17.21
N TYR A 178 11.12 -0.26 -16.41
CA TYR A 178 9.76 0.25 -16.57
C TYR A 178 9.62 1.54 -15.78
N ASP A 179 9.43 2.65 -16.48
CA ASP A 179 9.20 3.92 -15.80
C ASP A 179 7.79 3.94 -15.22
N ILE A 180 7.64 4.48 -14.01
CA ILE A 180 6.35 4.87 -13.45
C ILE A 180 5.85 6.04 -14.29
N ASN A 181 4.79 5.82 -15.07
CA ASN A 181 4.17 6.87 -15.86
C ASN A 181 3.06 7.53 -15.05
N THR A 182 3.30 8.74 -14.54
CA THR A 182 2.33 9.44 -13.70
C THR A 182 1.09 9.94 -14.46
N GLU A 183 1.00 9.70 -15.77
CA GLU A 183 -0.25 9.86 -16.53
C GLU A 183 -1.30 8.78 -16.23
N LEU A 184 -0.89 7.67 -15.60
CA LEU A 184 -1.77 6.59 -15.19
C LEU A 184 -2.04 6.67 -13.68
N GLU A 185 -3.22 6.23 -13.26
CA GLU A 185 -3.45 5.92 -11.84
C GLU A 185 -2.69 4.64 -11.46
N TYR A 186 -2.18 4.59 -10.23
CA TYR A 186 -1.48 3.42 -9.67
C TYR A 186 -2.22 2.90 -8.44
N ALA A 187 -2.06 1.62 -8.15
CA ALA A 187 -2.55 1.00 -6.93
C ALA A 187 -1.41 0.42 -6.11
N THR A 188 -1.53 0.55 -4.79
CA THR A 188 -0.75 -0.26 -3.85
C THR A 188 -1.62 -1.42 -3.37
N ILE A 189 -1.15 -2.64 -3.60
CA ILE A 189 -1.92 -3.86 -3.43
C ILE A 189 -1.17 -4.80 -2.51
N PHE A 190 -1.76 -5.08 -1.35
CA PHE A 190 -1.29 -6.15 -0.48
C PHE A 190 -1.74 -7.49 -1.06
N THR A 191 -0.81 -8.40 -1.29
CA THR A 191 -1.09 -9.76 -1.76
C THR A 191 -0.79 -10.77 -0.67
N TYR A 192 -1.63 -11.78 -0.52
CA TYR A 192 -1.46 -12.81 0.49
C TYR A 192 -1.98 -14.15 -0.04
N GLY A 193 -1.10 -15.13 -0.16
CA GLY A 193 -1.35 -16.39 -0.86
C GLY A 193 -0.74 -17.58 -0.13
N LYS A 194 -1.10 -18.82 -0.52
CA LYS A 194 -0.35 -20.01 -0.06
C LYS A 194 1.10 -19.96 -0.56
N LYS A 195 2.00 -20.62 0.17
CA LYS A 195 3.42 -20.71 -0.20
C LYS A 195 3.60 -21.13 -1.66
N GLY A 196 4.40 -20.37 -2.41
CA GLY A 196 4.64 -20.56 -3.84
C GLY A 196 3.65 -19.83 -4.76
N TYR A 197 2.58 -19.23 -4.23
CA TYR A 197 1.67 -18.39 -4.99
C TYR A 197 2.41 -17.21 -5.63
N MET A 198 3.20 -16.46 -4.85
CA MET A 198 3.91 -15.29 -5.38
C MET A 198 4.89 -15.69 -6.48
N GLY A 199 5.51 -16.87 -6.37
CA GLY A 199 6.33 -17.43 -7.45
C GLY A 199 5.51 -17.68 -8.73
N LYS A 200 4.34 -18.31 -8.60
CA LYS A 200 3.43 -18.56 -9.74
C LYS A 200 2.91 -17.26 -10.36
N LEU A 201 2.45 -16.32 -9.53
CA LEU A 201 1.95 -15.02 -9.95
C LEU A 201 2.98 -14.28 -10.81
N MET A 202 4.25 -14.36 -10.41
CA MET A 202 5.33 -13.72 -11.14
C MET A 202 5.62 -14.41 -12.46
N THR A 203 5.60 -15.74 -12.48
CA THR A 203 5.71 -16.47 -13.75
C THR A 203 4.53 -16.18 -14.68
N SER A 204 3.31 -15.99 -14.17
CA SER A 204 2.17 -15.66 -15.03
C SER A 204 2.30 -14.28 -15.67
N PHE A 205 2.85 -13.30 -14.94
CA PHE A 205 3.15 -11.98 -15.53
C PHE A 205 4.21 -12.06 -16.64
N THR A 206 5.18 -12.97 -16.54
CA THR A 206 6.19 -13.13 -17.59
C THR A 206 5.69 -13.88 -18.83
N PHE A 207 4.67 -14.74 -18.71
CA PHE A 207 4.24 -15.64 -19.81
C PHE A 207 2.86 -15.32 -20.41
N GLY A 208 2.03 -14.49 -19.77
CA GLY A 208 0.65 -14.20 -20.21
C GLY A 208 0.50 -13.05 -21.23
N ALA A 209 1.57 -12.30 -21.52
CA ALA A 209 1.58 -11.31 -22.59
C ALA A 209 2.21 -11.92 -23.85
N ILE A 210 1.50 -11.83 -24.97
CA ILE A 210 1.83 -12.47 -26.24
C ILE A 210 3.25 -12.09 -26.69
N GLY A 211 4.16 -13.07 -26.62
CA GLY A 211 5.41 -13.13 -27.38
C GLY A 211 6.61 -12.38 -26.78
N ILE A 212 7.43 -13.07 -25.98
CA ILE A 212 8.87 -13.31 -26.20
C ILE A 212 9.38 -14.21 -25.06
N VAL A 213 10.24 -15.14 -25.42
CA VAL A 213 10.92 -16.11 -24.56
C VAL A 213 11.86 -15.39 -23.59
N ALA A 214 11.64 -15.53 -22.29
CA ALA A 214 12.66 -15.29 -21.27
C ALA A 214 13.13 -16.63 -20.70
N ALA A 215 14.44 -16.88 -20.82
CA ALA A 215 15.10 -17.98 -20.16
C ALA A 215 15.06 -17.79 -18.64
N ILE A 216 14.10 -18.45 -17.98
CA ILE A 216 14.20 -18.74 -16.55
C ILE A 216 14.95 -20.04 -16.43
N LEU A 217 16.23 -20.02 -16.06
CA LEU A 217 16.84 -21.14 -15.33
C LEU A 217 18.03 -20.63 -14.50
N THR A 218 17.75 -20.24 -13.26
CA THR A 218 18.42 -20.96 -12.17
C THR A 218 17.34 -21.53 -11.25
N PRO A 219 17.21 -22.86 -11.17
CA PRO A 219 16.34 -23.49 -10.18
C PRO A 219 16.99 -23.24 -8.81
N PHE A 220 16.54 -22.23 -8.07
CA PHE A 220 17.02 -22.03 -6.72
C PHE A 220 16.21 -22.88 -5.75
N THR A 221 16.96 -23.77 -5.14
CA THR A 221 16.66 -24.68 -4.06
C THR A 221 16.14 -23.96 -2.81
N TRP A 222 15.37 -24.68 -2.01
CA TRP A 222 14.79 -24.32 -0.72
C TRP A 222 15.61 -23.29 0.07
N GLY A 223 15.15 -22.03 0.11
CA GLY A 223 15.62 -21.07 1.12
C GLY A 223 15.70 -19.60 0.71
N GLY A 224 15.88 -19.24 -0.56
CA GLY A 224 16.09 -17.83 -0.93
C GLY A 224 14.81 -16.98 -0.90
N SER A 225 14.85 -15.80 -0.27
CA SER A 225 13.79 -14.79 -0.45
C SER A 225 13.93 -14.13 -1.83
N LEU A 226 12.86 -14.15 -2.64
CA LEU A 226 12.86 -13.57 -3.98
C LEU A 226 12.75 -12.04 -3.88
N LEU A 227 13.87 -11.36 -4.14
CA LEU A 227 13.86 -9.95 -4.50
C LEU A 227 13.59 -9.84 -5.99
N MET A 228 12.55 -9.08 -6.32
CA MET A 228 11.90 -9.19 -7.62
C MET A 228 12.24 -8.00 -8.49
N ALA A 229 13.02 -8.25 -9.54
CA ALA A 229 13.02 -7.45 -10.74
C ALA A 229 11.80 -7.88 -11.57
N SER A 230 10.79 -7.02 -11.71
CA SER A 230 9.67 -7.31 -12.61
C SER A 230 10.12 -7.32 -14.07
N LEU A 231 9.59 -8.28 -14.82
CA LEU A 231 9.87 -8.48 -16.23
C LEU A 231 8.52 -8.47 -16.97
N VAL A 232 8.24 -7.43 -17.75
CA VAL A 232 6.96 -7.24 -18.47
C VAL A 232 7.23 -6.84 -19.92
N ILE A 233 7.22 -7.80 -20.84
CA ILE A 233 7.58 -7.57 -22.23
C ILE A 233 6.49 -6.75 -22.95
N GLY A 234 6.93 -5.74 -23.69
CA GLY A 234 6.06 -4.73 -24.31
C GLY A 234 5.24 -5.25 -25.48
N THR A 235 3.95 -4.92 -25.46
CA THR A 235 3.14 -4.69 -26.65
C THR A 235 2.33 -3.41 -26.45
N THR A 236 2.83 -2.29 -27.00
CA THR A 236 2.18 -1.03 -27.42
C THR A 236 0.99 -0.39 -26.66
N GLY A 237 0.57 -0.85 -25.49
CA GLY A 237 -0.51 -0.24 -24.71
C GLY A 237 -0.21 -0.35 -23.23
N THR A 238 0.03 0.81 -22.58
CA THR A 238 -0.04 1.00 -21.12
C THR A 238 0.75 0.00 -20.26
N THR A 239 2.06 -0.12 -20.47
CA THR A 239 2.92 -0.93 -19.58
C THR A 239 3.16 -0.24 -18.25
N GLY A 240 2.66 -0.86 -17.18
CA GLY A 240 2.95 -0.53 -15.79
C GLY A 240 4.12 -1.28 -15.20
N ALA A 241 4.94 -0.59 -14.40
CA ALA A 241 5.87 -1.27 -13.51
C ALA A 241 5.11 -1.99 -12.38
N ILE A 242 5.41 -3.26 -12.13
CA ILE A 242 4.98 -4.02 -10.94
C ILE A 242 6.18 -4.07 -9.98
N ILE A 243 6.12 -3.42 -8.82
CA ILE A 243 7.19 -3.54 -7.82
C ILE A 243 6.67 -4.38 -6.67
N GLY A 244 7.19 -5.62 -6.57
CA GLY A 244 6.76 -6.64 -5.62
C GLY A 244 7.82 -6.94 -4.55
N TYR A 245 7.42 -6.99 -3.28
CA TYR A 245 8.23 -7.56 -2.19
C TYR A 245 7.49 -8.73 -1.56
N ASN A 246 8.20 -9.80 -1.20
CA ASN A 246 7.61 -10.99 -0.56
C ASN A 246 8.18 -11.19 0.86
N ALA A 247 7.30 -11.49 1.81
CA ALA A 247 7.56 -11.89 3.18
C ALA A 247 6.78 -13.18 3.52
N GLY A 248 7.42 -14.15 4.19
CA GLY A 248 6.74 -15.41 4.58
C GLY A 248 7.60 -16.67 4.75
N CYS A 249 8.93 -16.59 4.78
CA CYS A 249 9.78 -17.78 4.75
C CYS A 249 10.14 -18.40 6.12
N GLY A 250 9.23 -18.32 7.10
CA GLY A 250 9.31 -19.19 8.27
C GLY A 250 8.94 -20.62 7.89
N GLU A 251 9.68 -21.63 8.36
CA GLU A 251 9.35 -23.06 8.13
C GLU A 251 7.91 -23.42 8.56
N LEU A 252 7.35 -22.66 9.50
CA LEU A 252 6.00 -22.86 10.04
C LEU A 252 4.91 -22.05 9.33
N GLN A 253 5.27 -21.18 8.39
CA GLN A 253 4.30 -20.37 7.65
C GLN A 253 4.02 -21.02 6.29
N ASP A 254 2.75 -21.38 6.07
CA ASP A 254 2.26 -21.95 4.81
C ASP A 254 1.80 -20.87 3.80
N TRP A 255 2.19 -19.62 4.01
CA TRP A 255 1.74 -18.47 3.22
C TRP A 255 2.89 -17.55 2.79
N ASP A 256 2.66 -16.84 1.68
CA ASP A 256 3.47 -15.74 1.19
C ASP A 256 2.64 -14.45 1.25
N ALA A 257 3.24 -13.36 1.68
CA ALA A 257 2.64 -12.03 1.72
C ALA A 257 3.49 -11.04 0.94
N GLY A 258 2.90 -10.00 0.38
CA GLY A 258 3.68 -9.01 -0.35
C GLY A 258 2.95 -7.71 -0.59
N ILE A 259 3.71 -6.71 -1.03
CA ILE A 259 3.17 -5.44 -1.52
C ILE A 259 3.50 -5.30 -2.99
N ILE A 260 2.54 -4.85 -3.78
CA ILE A 260 2.69 -4.54 -5.20
C ILE A 260 2.34 -3.07 -5.43
N LEU A 261 3.19 -2.36 -6.17
CA LEU A 261 2.81 -1.09 -6.82
C LEU A 261 2.66 -1.34 -8.32
N MET A 262 1.48 -1.06 -8.90
CA MET A 262 1.19 -1.25 -10.33
C MET A 262 0.11 -0.29 -10.83
N PRO A 263 -0.07 -0.06 -12.15
CA PRO A 263 -1.18 0.76 -12.63
C PRO A 263 -2.54 0.19 -12.26
N TYR A 264 -3.48 1.10 -12.06
CA TYR A 264 -4.85 0.79 -11.71
C TYR A 264 -5.71 0.54 -12.95
N VAL A 265 -5.38 -0.54 -13.65
CA VAL A 265 -6.03 -0.95 -14.92
C VAL A 265 -6.76 -2.27 -14.69
N PRO A 266 -8.09 -2.36 -14.90
CA PRO A 266 -8.88 -3.56 -14.60
C PRO A 266 -8.30 -4.85 -15.19
N GLU A 267 -7.82 -4.79 -16.43
CA GLU A 267 -7.26 -5.94 -17.15
C GLU A 267 -5.96 -6.45 -16.50
N GLU A 268 -5.17 -5.56 -15.90
CA GLU A 268 -3.95 -5.93 -15.18
C GLU A 268 -4.26 -6.47 -13.78
N LEU A 269 -5.30 -5.93 -13.13
CA LEU A 269 -5.76 -6.43 -11.82
C LEU A 269 -6.30 -7.86 -11.91
N VAL A 270 -7.00 -8.21 -12.98
CA VAL A 270 -7.51 -9.60 -13.19
C VAL A 270 -6.36 -10.60 -13.30
N LYS A 271 -5.22 -10.20 -13.88
CA LYS A 271 -4.02 -11.07 -13.98
C LYS A 271 -3.41 -11.41 -12.63
N LEU A 272 -3.75 -10.66 -11.57
CA LEU A 272 -3.34 -11.01 -10.23
C LEU A 272 -3.97 -12.34 -9.76
N GLY A 273 -5.01 -12.87 -10.40
CA GLY A 273 -5.58 -14.18 -10.01
C GLY A 273 -6.11 -14.19 -8.57
N CYS A 274 -6.50 -13.03 -8.05
CA CYS A 274 -7.08 -12.86 -6.73
C CYS A 274 -8.41 -13.60 -6.66
N THR A 275 -8.54 -14.49 -5.68
CA THR A 275 -9.73 -15.33 -5.50
C THR A 275 -10.72 -14.68 -4.55
N GLU A 276 -10.24 -13.88 -3.59
CA GLU A 276 -11.06 -13.27 -2.54
C GLU A 276 -10.62 -11.82 -2.25
N LEU A 277 -11.60 -10.93 -2.07
CA LEU A 277 -11.43 -9.53 -1.64
C LEU A 277 -12.21 -9.33 -0.32
N PRO A 278 -11.62 -9.65 0.85
CA PRO A 278 -12.33 -9.68 2.14
C PRO A 278 -12.58 -8.29 2.74
N ALA A 279 -12.45 -7.23 1.95
CA ALA A 279 -12.65 -5.85 2.35
C ALA A 279 -13.55 -5.15 1.34
N GLU A 280 -14.35 -4.18 1.78
CA GLU A 280 -15.08 -3.27 0.89
C GLU A 280 -14.07 -2.53 -0.01
N GLN A 281 -13.98 -2.95 -1.27
CA GLN A 281 -13.06 -2.38 -2.25
C GLN A 281 -13.86 -1.72 -3.38
N PHE A 282 -13.41 -0.53 -3.76
CA PHE A 282 -13.88 0.07 -5.00
C PHE A 282 -13.12 -0.55 -6.16
N VAL A 283 -13.60 -1.67 -6.71
CA VAL A 283 -13.08 -2.17 -7.98
C VAL A 283 -13.80 -1.41 -9.10
N PRO A 284 -13.09 -0.67 -9.98
CA PRO A 284 -13.72 -0.10 -11.16
C PRO A 284 -14.33 -1.27 -11.96
N GLY A 285 -15.65 -1.26 -12.08
CA GLY A 285 -16.33 -2.19 -12.97
C GLY A 285 -15.80 -2.02 -14.40
N PRO A 286 -15.93 -3.03 -15.27
CA PRO A 286 -15.75 -2.81 -16.70
C PRO A 286 -16.59 -1.60 -17.07
N ALA A 287 -15.99 -0.60 -17.73
CA ALA A 287 -16.70 0.61 -18.09
C ALA A 287 -18.03 0.21 -18.73
N GLU A 288 -19.15 0.52 -18.08
CA GLU A 288 -20.47 0.27 -18.67
C GLU A 288 -20.43 0.98 -20.03
N GLU A 289 -20.53 0.20 -21.10
CA GLU A 289 -20.59 0.74 -22.45
C GLU A 289 -21.75 1.73 -22.47
N VAL A 290 -21.44 3.03 -22.49
CA VAL A 290 -22.45 4.06 -22.62
C VAL A 290 -23.09 3.81 -23.98
N PRO A 291 -24.37 3.42 -24.05
CA PRO A 291 -25.01 3.13 -25.33
C PRO A 291 -24.93 4.39 -26.18
N SER A 292 -24.26 4.25 -27.33
CA SER A 292 -24.03 5.29 -28.33
C SER A 292 -25.32 5.82 -28.94
#